data_AF-M6V966-F1
#
_entry.id   AF-M6V966-F1
#
_cell.length_a   1.000
_cell.length_b   1.000
_cell.length_c   1.000
_cell.angle_alpha   90.00
_cell.angle_beta   90.00
_cell.angle_gamma   90.00
#
_symmetry.space_group_name_H-M   'P 1'
#
loop_
_entity.id
_entity.type
_entity.pdbx_description
1 polymer ?
#
loop_
_entity_poly.entity_id
_entity_poly.type
_entity_poly.pdbx_seq_one_letter_code
_entity_poly.pdbx_strand_id
1 'polypeptide(L)' 'MNYNQTKRLILCVFFCFFYKLDAEDYHTLNEALQNPTQVRVLYLNAKKLTALPKEIGQLQNLQKLDLSFNTITVLPQ' A
#
# COMPACT_ATOMS: atom_id res chain seq x y z
N MET A 1 26.50 8.70 17.82
CA MET A 1 25.14 8.23 17.45
C MET A 1 24.17 9.38 17.74
N ASN A 2 23.49 9.91 16.72
CA ASN A 2 22.69 11.14 16.85
C ASN A 2 21.46 10.90 17.75
N TYR A 3 21.24 11.77 18.74
CA TYR A 3 20.11 11.75 19.69
C TYR A 3 18.74 11.59 18.99
N ASN A 4 18.61 12.12 17.77
CA ASN A 4 17.40 12.03 16.95
C ASN A 4 17.20 10.64 16.31
N GLN A 5 18.28 9.88 16.09
CA GLN A 5 18.22 8.50 15.59
C GLN A 5 17.75 7.53 16.68
N THR A 6 18.18 7.74 17.93
CA THR A 6 17.79 6.88 19.06
C THR A 6 16.34 7.13 19.50
N LYS A 7 15.83 8.38 19.43
CA LYS A 7 14.41 8.68 19.63
C LYS A 7 13.50 8.09 18.54
N ARG A 8 13.96 8.09 17.28
CA ARG A 8 13.27 7.43 16.14
C ARG A 8 13.20 5.91 16.35
N LEU A 9 14.28 5.30 16.83
CA LEU A 9 14.35 3.86 17.11
C LEU A 9 13.37 3.42 18.22
N ILE A 10 13.21 4.21 19.28
CA ILE A 10 12.27 3.90 20.39
C ILE A 10 10.80 4.11 19.98
N LEU A 11 10.51 5.13 19.15
CA LEU A 11 9.18 5.30 18.55
C LEU A 11 8.83 4.14 17.61
N CYS A 12 9.80 3.64 16.85
CA CYS A 12 9.64 2.45 16.02
C CYS A 12 9.22 1.24 16.86
N VAL A 13 9.86 0.98 18.02
CA VAL A 13 9.54 -0.18 18.87
C VAL A 13 8.10 -0.13 19.44
N PHE A 14 7.57 1.04 19.77
CA PHE A 14 6.17 1.18 20.22
C PHE A 14 5.15 1.08 19.06
N PHE A 15 5.53 1.50 17.85
CA PHE A 15 4.72 1.29 16.65
C PHE A 15 4.71 -0.19 16.22
N CYS A 16 5.80 -0.92 16.48
CA CYS A 16 5.95 -2.35 16.17
C CYS A 16 5.00 -3.28 16.95
N PHE A 17 4.31 -2.83 18.00
CA PHE A 17 3.41 -3.70 18.78
C PHE A 17 1.93 -3.67 18.35
N PHE A 18 1.47 -2.76 17.47
CA PHE A 18 0.02 -2.61 17.19
C PHE A 18 -0.46 -2.71 15.72
N TYR A 19 0.40 -2.71 14.71
CA TYR A 19 -0.06 -2.73 13.32
C TYR A 19 0.23 -4.07 12.64
N LYS A 20 -0.69 -5.02 12.89
CA LYS A 20 -1.11 -6.06 11.96
C LYS A 20 0.03 -6.82 11.25
N LEU A 21 0.59 -7.79 11.96
CA LEU A 21 1.31 -8.94 11.40
C LEU A 21 0.41 -9.66 10.36
N ASP A 22 0.99 -10.06 9.22
CA ASP A 22 0.50 -11.03 8.21
C ASP A 22 -0.20 -10.55 6.92
N ALA A 23 0.01 -9.32 6.45
CA ALA A 23 -0.19 -9.01 5.03
C ALA A 23 1.07 -8.35 4.46
N GLU A 24 1.64 -8.94 3.42
CA GLU A 24 2.62 -8.24 2.58
C GLU A 24 1.93 -6.98 2.04
N ASP A 25 2.31 -5.82 2.56
CA ASP A 25 1.71 -4.55 2.18
C ASP A 25 2.27 -4.10 0.83
N TYR A 26 1.40 -3.96 -0.17
CA TYR A 26 1.79 -3.50 -1.51
C TYR A 26 1.53 -2.00 -1.64
N HIS A 27 2.53 -1.24 -2.13
CA HIS A 27 2.45 0.22 -2.26
C HIS A 27 2.55 0.73 -3.70
N THR A 28 2.76 -0.18 -4.65
CA THR A 28 2.74 0.11 -6.08
C THR A 28 1.99 -0.97 -6.83
N LEU A 29 1.40 -0.61 -7.97
CA LEU A 29 0.76 -1.59 -8.84
C LEU A 29 1.79 -2.58 -9.42
N ASN A 30 3.00 -2.11 -9.77
CA ASN A 30 4.02 -2.98 -10.36
C ASN A 30 4.44 -4.11 -9.41
N GLU A 31 4.61 -3.83 -8.12
CA GLU A 31 4.93 -4.85 -7.12
C GLU A 31 3.76 -5.83 -6.92
N ALA A 32 2.54 -5.30 -6.85
CA ALA A 32 1.33 -6.11 -6.73
C ALA A 32 1.17 -7.09 -7.89
N LEU A 33 1.48 -6.65 -9.12
CA LEU A 33 1.40 -7.46 -10.33
C LEU A 33 2.49 -8.54 -10.43
N GLN A 34 3.56 -8.49 -9.62
CA GLN A 34 4.53 -9.59 -9.56
C GLN A 34 3.95 -10.84 -8.88
N ASN A 35 2.98 -10.65 -7.96
CA ASN A 35 2.39 -11.72 -7.17
C ASN A 35 0.87 -11.56 -7.06
N PRO A 36 0.12 -11.50 -8.18
CA PRO A 36 -1.28 -11.03 -8.21
C PRO A 36 -2.24 -11.89 -7.37
N THR A 37 -1.91 -13.15 -7.14
CA THR A 37 -2.69 -14.07 -6.30
C THR A 37 -2.41 -13.91 -4.80
N GLN A 38 -1.37 -13.18 -4.39
CA GLN A 38 -1.02 -12.99 -2.97
C GLN A 38 -1.48 -11.63 -2.42
N VAL A 39 -1.79 -10.68 -3.31
CA VAL A 39 -2.18 -9.32 -2.91
C VAL A 39 -3.57 -9.32 -2.27
N ARG A 40 -3.63 -9.04 -0.97
CA ARG A 40 -4.89 -8.81 -0.24
C ARG A 40 -5.15 -7.33 0.03
N VAL A 41 -4.09 -6.55 0.21
CA VAL A 41 -4.17 -5.12 0.50
C VAL A 41 -3.21 -4.37 -0.42
N LEU A 42 -3.72 -3.33 -1.08
CA LEU A 42 -2.94 -2.46 -1.95
C LEU A 42 -3.19 -0.98 -1.59
N TYR A 43 -2.13 -0.28 -1.23
CA TYR A 43 -2.13 1.13 -0.88
C TYR A 43 -1.57 1.97 -2.04
N LEU A 44 -2.46 2.69 -2.73
CA LEU A 44 -2.12 3.62 -3.80
C LEU A 44 -2.47 5.06 -3.43
N ASN A 45 -2.61 5.36 -2.14
CA ASN A 45 -2.98 6.69 -1.65
C ASN A 45 -1.88 7.74 -1.92
N ALA A 46 -2.29 8.98 -2.18
CA ALA A 46 -1.42 10.13 -2.41
C ALA A 46 -0.41 9.97 -3.58
N LYS A 47 -0.81 9.28 -4.66
CA LYS A 47 0.03 9.02 -5.84
C LYS A 47 -0.29 9.89 -7.05
N LYS A 48 -1.19 10.87 -6.92
CA LYS A 48 -1.66 11.74 -8.02
C LYS A 48 -2.22 10.95 -9.21
N LEU A 49 -2.82 9.78 -8.95
CA LEU A 49 -3.44 8.98 -9.99
C LEU A 49 -4.65 9.74 -10.56
N THR A 50 -4.70 9.84 -11.88
CA THR A 50 -5.84 10.41 -12.63
C THR A 50 -6.75 9.32 -13.19
N ALA A 51 -6.22 8.11 -13.36
CA ALA A 51 -6.94 6.94 -13.81
C ALA A 51 -6.53 5.72 -13.00
N LEU A 52 -7.45 4.78 -12.82
CA LEU A 52 -7.15 3.46 -12.29
C LEU A 52 -6.95 2.48 -13.48
N PRO A 53 -5.76 1.88 -13.63
CA PRO A 53 -5.46 0.97 -14.74
C PRO A 53 -6.28 -0.33 -14.65
N LYS A 54 -6.66 -0.89 -15.80
CA LYS A 54 -7.47 -2.12 -15.90
C LYS A 54 -6.78 -3.34 -15.29
N GLU A 55 -5.45 -3.31 -15.25
CA GLU A 55 -4.59 -4.35 -14.66
C GLU A 55 -4.89 -4.57 -13.17
N ILE A 56 -5.53 -3.62 -12.48
CA ILE A 56 -6.03 -3.80 -11.11
C ILE A 56 -6.95 -5.04 -11.00
N GLY A 57 -7.68 -5.38 -12.07
CA GLY A 57 -8.54 -6.57 -12.15
C GLY A 57 -7.79 -7.90 -12.15
N GLN A 58 -6.46 -7.89 -12.34
CA GLN A 58 -5.63 -9.11 -12.22
C GLN A 58 -5.39 -9.52 -10.76
N LEU A 59 -5.61 -8.61 -9.80
CA LEU A 59 -5.42 -8.84 -8.36
C LEU A 59 -6.63 -9.58 -7.76
N GLN A 60 -6.80 -10.85 -8.12
CA GLN A 60 -8.00 -11.65 -7.85
C GLN A 60 -8.36 -11.79 -6.36
N ASN A 61 -7.37 -11.68 -5.48
CA ASN A 61 -7.55 -11.81 -4.03
C ASN A 61 -7.54 -10.47 -3.29
N LEU A 62 -7.61 -9.34 -4.01
CA LEU A 62 -7.58 -8.01 -3.42
C LEU A 62 -8.84 -7.76 -2.59
N GLN A 63 -8.65 -7.55 -1.29
CA GLN A 63 -9.72 -7.29 -0.32
C GLN A 63 -9.83 -5.81 0.04
N LYS A 64 -8.70 -5.10 0.02
CA LYS A 64 -8.64 -3.67 0.36
C LYS A 64 -7.77 -2.92 -0.64
N LEU A 65 -8.34 -1.88 -1.24
CA LEU A 65 -7.66 -0.95 -2.14
C LEU A 65 -7.81 0.47 -1.59
N ASP A 66 -6.71 1.10 -1.17
CA ASP A 66 -6.72 2.50 -0.72
C ASP A 66 -6.27 3.42 -1.85
N LEU A 67 -7.19 4.26 -2.33
CA LEU A 67 -6.94 5.26 -3.37
C LEU A 67 -7.08 6.69 -2.85
N SER A 68 -7.10 6.89 -1.53
CA SER A 68 -7.28 8.21 -0.90
C SER A 68 -6.23 9.21 -1.39
N PHE A 69 -6.57 10.50 -1.44
CA PHE A 69 -5.65 11.55 -1.89
C PHE A 69 -5.13 11.38 -3.33
N ASN A 70 -5.91 10.76 -4.21
CA ASN A 70 -5.72 10.81 -5.66
C ASN A 70 -6.79 11.70 -6.33
N THR A 71 -6.64 11.89 -7.63
CA THR A 71 -7.54 12.71 -8.48
C THR A 71 -8.13 11.84 -9.58
N ILE A 72 -8.65 10.66 -9.21
CA ILE A 72 -9.14 9.66 -10.17
C ILE A 72 -10.42 10.16 -10.79
N THR A 73 -10.41 10.37 -12.10
CA THR A 73 -11.59 10.74 -12.90
C THR A 73 -12.00 9.61 -13.84
N VAL A 74 -11.13 8.62 -14.04
CA VAL A 74 -11.37 7.47 -14.92
C VAL A 74 -11.22 6.17 -14.12
N LEU A 75 -12.30 5.39 -14.12
CA LEU A 75 -12.32 4.01 -13.61
C LEU A 75 -12.18 3.03 -14.78
N PRO A 76 -11.64 1.81 -14.56
CA PRO A 76 -11.61 0.78 -15.59
C PRO A 76 -13.04 0.40 -16.01
N GLN A 77 -13.18 0.02 -17.28
CA GLN A 77 -14.42 -0.55 -17.84
C GLN A 77 -14.53 -2.04 -17.51
#